data_AF-A0A960H358-F1
#
_entry.id   AF-A0A960H358-F1
#
_cell.length_a   1.000
_cell.length_b   1.000
_cell.length_c   1.000
_cell.angle_alpha   90.00
_cell.angle_beta   90.00
_cell.angle_gamma   90.00
#
_symmetry.space_group_name_H-M   'P 1'
#
loop_
_entity.id
_entity.type
_entity.pdbx_description
1 polymer ?
#
loop_
_entity_poly.entity_id
_entity_poly.type
_entity_poly.pdbx_seq_one_letter_code
_entity_poly.pdbx_strand_id
1 'polypeptide(L)'
;MDGFGVLRRLRADGIDAPALFLTARDSLQDKIAGLTLGGDDYVTKPFSLEEVVARLRVILRRAGKGVEEPRTSRLSFADIELDEDTHEVWKAG
;
A
#
# COMPACT_ATOMS: atom_id res chain seq x y z
N MET A 1 -1.36 18.89 -18.13
CA MET A 1 -0.77 18.40 -16.88
C MET A 1 -0.64 16.89 -17.00
N ASP A 2 0.54 16.32 -16.78
CA ASP A 2 0.81 14.89 -16.82
C ASP A 2 0.70 14.25 -15.42
N GLY A 3 0.82 12.92 -15.32
CA GLY A 3 0.72 12.21 -14.05
C GLY A 3 1.76 12.65 -13.02
N PHE A 4 2.98 13.01 -13.46
CA PHE A 4 4.04 13.51 -12.58
C PHE A 4 3.74 14.90 -12.02
N GLY A 5 3.16 15.78 -12.84
CA GLY A 5 2.66 17.09 -12.40
C GLY A 5 1.61 16.97 -11.31
N VAL A 6 0.69 16.01 -11.44
CA VAL A 6 -0.33 15.72 -10.42
C VAL A 6 0.33 15.25 -9.12
N LEU A 7 1.24 14.27 -9.18
CA LEU A 7 1.92 13.77 -7.97
C LEU A 7 2.72 14.88 -7.28
N ARG A 8 3.45 15.71 -8.04
CA ARG A 8 4.21 16.84 -7.48
C ARG A 8 3.29 17.83 -6.75
N ARG A 9 2.10 18.12 -7.31
CA ARG A 9 1.12 19.00 -6.68
C ARG A 9 0.59 18.39 -5.38
N LEU A 10 0.22 17.12 -5.38
CA LEU A 10 -0.24 16.41 -4.18
C LEU A 10 0.81 16.45 -3.06
N ARG A 11 2.09 16.18 -3.37
CA ARG A 11 3.17 16.25 -2.40
C ARG A 11 3.40 17.68 -1.88
N ALA A 12 3.32 18.69 -2.74
CA ALA A 12 3.40 20.09 -2.32
C ALA A 12 2.24 20.51 -1.41
N ASP A 13 1.07 19.90 -1.58
CA ASP A 13 -0.11 20.08 -0.72
C ASP A 13 -0.07 19.20 0.55
N GLY A 14 1.04 18.50 0.83
CA GLY A 14 1.24 17.65 2.01
C GLY A 14 0.54 16.29 1.96
N ILE A 15 0.10 15.86 0.77
CA ILE A 15 -0.58 14.58 0.56
C ILE A 15 0.45 13.52 0.18
N ASP A 16 0.83 12.70 1.17
CA ASP A 16 1.77 11.58 1.00
C ASP A 16 1.09 10.24 0.68
N ALA A 17 -0.07 10.30 0.01
CA ALA A 17 -0.77 9.10 -0.42
C ALA A 17 0.10 8.28 -1.39
N PRO A 18 0.10 6.93 -1.29
CA PRO A 18 0.89 6.11 -2.19
C PRO A 18 0.38 6.19 -3.63
N ALA A 19 1.29 6.09 -4.60
CA ALA A 19 0.98 6.27 -6.02
C ALA A 19 1.47 5.09 -6.88
N LEU A 20 0.58 4.59 -7.75
CA LEU A 20 0.87 3.58 -8.76
C LEU A 20 0.76 4.21 -10.16
N PHE A 21 1.87 4.25 -10.91
CA PHE A 21 1.87 4.80 -12.27
C PHE A 21 1.52 3.75 -13.32
N LEU A 22 0.71 4.12 -14.30
CA LEU A 22 0.35 3.26 -15.43
C LEU A 22 0.98 3.81 -16.71
N THR A 23 1.98 3.13 -17.27
CA THR A 23 2.83 3.67 -18.33
C THR A 23 2.84 2.81 -19.60
N ALA A 24 3.25 3.37 -20.75
CA ALA A 24 3.56 2.59 -21.95
C ALA A 24 4.96 1.96 -21.86
N ARG A 25 5.23 0.92 -22.65
CA ARG A 25 6.44 0.08 -22.56
C ARG A 25 7.77 0.86 -22.74
N ASP A 26 7.74 1.97 -23.46
CA ASP A 26 8.93 2.71 -23.95
C ASP A 26 9.42 3.84 -23.02
N SER A 27 9.08 3.77 -21.74
CA SER A 27 9.13 4.91 -20.81
C SER A 27 10.14 4.70 -19.66
N LEU A 28 11.31 4.12 -19.95
CA LEU A 28 12.33 3.87 -18.92
C LEU A 28 12.70 5.15 -18.13
N GLN A 29 12.68 6.31 -18.78
CA GLN A 29 12.89 7.60 -18.13
C GLN A 29 11.73 8.00 -17.20
N ASP A 30 10.47 7.71 -17.58
CA ASP A 30 9.29 7.95 -16.73
C ASP A 30 9.30 7.07 -15.47
N LYS A 31 9.80 5.83 -15.59
CA LYS A 31 9.95 4.91 -14.44
C LYS A 31 10.90 5.46 -13.38
N ILE A 32 12.04 6.00 -13.81
CA ILE A 32 13.07 6.56 -12.91
C ILE A 32 12.57 7.86 -12.28
N ALA A 33 11.92 8.73 -13.07
CA ALA A 33 11.36 9.99 -12.56
C ALA A 33 10.25 9.74 -11.52
N GLY A 34 9.37 8.76 -11.76
CA GLY A 34 8.30 8.38 -10.84
C GLY A 34 8.80 7.87 -9.49
N LEU A 35 9.80 6.98 -9.50
CA LEU A 35 10.41 6.44 -8.27
C LEU A 35 11.14 7.53 -7.47
N THR A 36 11.79 8.48 -8.15
CA THR A 36 12.54 9.56 -7.48
C THR A 36 11.62 10.62 -6.85
N LEU A 37 10.41 10.80 -7.37
CA LEU A 37 9.41 11.75 -6.86
C LEU A 37 8.50 11.16 -5.76
N GLY A 38 8.78 9.94 -5.30
CA GLY A 38 7.98 9.25 -4.29
C GLY A 38 6.76 8.53 -4.85
N GLY A 39 6.82 8.08 -6.11
CA GLY A 39 5.95 7.03 -6.63
C GLY A 39 6.40 5.67 -6.12
N ASP A 40 5.48 4.88 -5.61
CA ASP A 40 5.79 3.62 -4.92
C ASP A 40 5.98 2.45 -5.88
N ASP A 41 5.32 2.49 -7.05
CA ASP A 41 5.42 1.45 -8.09
C ASP A 41 4.91 1.94 -9.46
N TYR A 42 5.11 1.13 -10.49
CA TYR A 42 4.54 1.33 -11.83
C TYR A 42 4.10 0.02 -12.48
N VAL A 43 3.17 0.12 -13.44
CA VAL A 43 2.69 -0.97 -14.30
C VAL A 43 2.75 -0.54 -15.75
N THR A 44 3.30 -1.39 -16.62
CA THR A 44 3.29 -1.17 -18.07
C THR A 44 1.99 -1.64 -18.70
N LYS A 45 1.45 -0.85 -19.63
CA LYS A 45 0.32 -1.21 -20.50
C LYS A 45 0.81 -2.09 -21.67
N PRO A 46 0.00 -3.07 -22.11
CA PRO A 46 -1.27 -3.49 -21.50
C PRO A 46 -1.05 -4.29 -20.21
N PHE A 47 -1.99 -4.20 -19.27
CA PHE A 47 -1.95 -4.89 -17.97
C PHE A 47 -3.25 -5.64 -17.69
N SER A 48 -3.19 -6.62 -16.79
CA SER A 48 -4.39 -7.24 -16.23
C SER A 48 -4.87 -6.47 -14.99
N LEU A 49 -6.16 -6.58 -14.67
CA LEU A 49 -6.71 -5.98 -13.45
C LEU A 49 -6.13 -6.65 -12.21
N GLU A 50 -5.89 -7.95 -12.27
CA GLU A 50 -5.27 -8.74 -11.20
C GLU A 50 -3.88 -8.21 -10.85
N GLU A 51 -3.07 -7.84 -11.85
CA GLU A 51 -1.74 -7.26 -11.63
C GLU A 51 -1.83 -5.91 -10.89
N VAL A 52 -2.74 -5.04 -11.34
CA VAL A 52 -2.93 -3.72 -10.74
C VAL A 52 -3.38 -3.84 -9.28
N VAL A 53 -4.35 -4.72 -9.00
CA VAL A 53 -4.84 -4.98 -7.65
C VAL A 53 -3.74 -5.54 -6.74
N ALA A 54 -2.95 -6.49 -7.24
CA ALA A 54 -1.86 -7.09 -6.48
C ALA A 54 -0.80 -6.04 -6.08
N ARG A 55 -0.40 -5.16 -7.01
CA ARG A 55 0.56 -4.08 -6.72
C ARG A 55 0.00 -3.03 -5.78
N LEU A 56 -1.26 -2.62 -5.97
CA LEU A 56 -1.92 -1.68 -5.07
C LEU A 56 -1.92 -2.19 -3.62
N ARG A 57 -2.23 -3.48 -3.41
CA ARG A 57 -2.17 -4.10 -2.08
C ARG A 57 -0.78 -4.02 -1.46
N VAL A 58 0.27 -4.29 -2.24
CA VAL A 58 1.67 -4.22 -1.79
C VAL A 58 2.05 -2.79 -1.38
N ILE A 59 1.66 -1.80 -2.20
CA ILE A 59 1.94 -0.39 -1.95
C ILE A 59 1.24 0.10 -0.67
N LEU A 60 -0.05 -0.20 -0.51
CA LEU A 60 -0.81 0.18 0.68
C LEU A 60 -0.23 -0.46 1.94
N ARG A 61 0.15 -1.74 1.89
CA ARG A 61 0.81 -2.43 3.01
C ARG A 61 2.12 -1.74 3.42
N ARG A 62 2.96 -1.35 2.46
CA ARG A 62 4.25 -0.66 2.74
C ARG A 62 4.04 0.72 3.35
N ALA A 63 2.98 1.42 2.97
CA ALA A 63 2.68 2.76 3.48
C ALA A 63 2.10 2.78 4.90
N GLY A 64 2.00 1.63 5.58
CA GLY A 64 1.31 1.52 6.87
C GLY A 64 -0.19 1.84 6.76
N LYS A 65 -0.72 1.96 5.53
CA LYS A 65 -2.13 2.22 5.20
C LYS A 65 -2.82 0.97 4.66
N GLY A 66 -2.22 -0.20 4.89
CA GLY A 66 -2.80 -1.47 4.53
C GLY A 66 -4.17 -1.58 5.17
N VAL A 67 -5.17 -1.90 4.35
CA VAL A 67 -6.37 -2.63 4.78
C VAL A 67 -5.93 -3.55 5.90
N GLU A 68 -6.54 -3.40 7.08
CA GLU A 68 -6.24 -4.17 8.28
C GLU A 68 -5.72 -5.55 7.86
N GLU A 69 -4.47 -5.88 8.21
CA GLU A 69 -4.14 -7.30 8.35
C GLU A 69 -5.33 -7.91 9.09
N PRO A 70 -5.87 -9.08 8.66
CA PRO A 70 -6.98 -9.68 9.38
C PRO A 70 -6.58 -9.60 10.84
N ARG A 71 -7.26 -8.73 11.61
CA ARG A 71 -6.86 -8.47 12.98
C ARG A 71 -6.77 -9.86 13.54
N THR A 72 -5.59 -10.26 14.01
CA THR A 72 -5.55 -11.52 14.72
C THR A 72 -6.57 -11.31 15.82
N SER A 73 -7.68 -12.06 15.77
CA SER A 73 -8.73 -11.97 16.79
C SER A 73 -8.11 -12.15 18.18
N ARG A 74 -6.92 -12.75 18.20
CA ARG A 74 -5.99 -12.83 19.31
C ARG A 74 -5.34 -11.49 19.66
N LEU A 75 -5.80 -10.91 20.77
CA LEU A 75 -5.08 -9.88 21.53
C LEU A 75 -4.23 -10.56 22.62
N SER A 76 -3.01 -10.07 22.85
CA SER A 76 -2.16 -10.53 23.94
C SER A 76 -1.68 -9.37 24.81
N PHE A 77 -1.72 -9.56 26.13
CA PHE A 77 -1.19 -8.62 27.11
C PHE A 77 -0.68 -9.38 28.33
N ALA A 78 0.63 -9.29 28.59
CA ALA A 78 1.31 -10.04 29.65
C ALA A 78 1.02 -11.55 29.57
N ASP A 79 0.36 -12.11 30.57
CA ASP A 79 -0.03 -13.51 30.68
C ASP A 79 -1.45 -13.80 30.16
N ILE A 80 -2.09 -12.82 29.51
CA ILE A 80 -3.47 -12.93 29.01
C ILE A 80 -3.49 -12.96 27.48
N GLU A 81 -4.25 -13.91 26.93
CA GLU A 81 -4.60 -14.01 25.52
C GLU A 81 -6.13 -13.96 25.39
N LEU A 82 -6.67 -13.15 24.48
CA LEU A 82 -8.11 -12.99 24.21
C LEU A 82 -8.36 -13.25 22.74
N ASP A 83 -9.30 -14.12 22.39
CA ASP A 83 -9.83 -14.23 21.03
C ASP A 83 -11.14 -13.44 20.92
N GLU A 84 -11.11 -12.32 20.19
CA GLU A 84 -12.24 -11.41 19.98
C GLU A 84 -13.41 -12.07 19.22
N ASP A 85 -13.17 -13.13 18.44
CA ASP A 85 -14.23 -13.78 17.65
C ASP A 85 -15.01 -14.81 18.50
N THR A 86 -14.31 -15.57 19.35
CA THR A 86 -14.94 -16.57 20.23
C THR A 86 -15.31 -16.02 21.61
N HIS A 87 -14.85 -14.81 21.92
CA HIS A 87 -14.87 -14.22 23.27
C HIS A 87 -14.20 -15.12 24.32
N GLU A 88 -13.22 -15.94 23.91
CA GLU A 88 -12.46 -16.79 24.81
C GLU A 88 -11.25 -16.03 25.39
N VAL A 89 -10.98 -16.26 26.67
CA VAL A 89 -9.85 -15.68 27.39
C VAL A 89 -9.01 -16.79 28.00
N TRP A 90 -7.71 -16.77 27.74
CA TRP A 90 -6.71 -17.61 28.39
C TRP A 90 -5.82 -16.76 29.27
N LYS A 91 -5.49 -17.27 30.47
CA LYS A 91 -4.49 -16.69 31.35
C LYS A 91 -3.47 -17.78 31.68
N ALA A 92 -2.19 -17.51 31.43
CA ALA A 92 -1.12 -18.41 31.82
C ALA A 92 -0.84 -18.28 33.33
N GLY A 93 -1.39 -19.20 34.12
CA GLY A 93 -1.17 -19.28 35.58
C GLY A 93 -1.95 -20.41 36.24
#